data_AF-A0A7K5AF27-F1
#
_entry.id   AF-A0A7K5AF27-F1
#
_cell.length_a   1.000
_cell.length_b   1.000
_cell.length_c   1.000
_cell.angle_alpha   90.00
_cell.angle_beta   90.00
_cell.angle_gamma   90.00
#
_symmetry.space_group_name_H-M   'P 1'
#
loop_
_entity.id
_entity.type
_entity.pdbx_description
1 polymer ?
#
loop_
_entity_poly.entity_id
_entity_poly.type
_entity_poly.pdbx_seq_one_letter_code
_entity_poly.pdbx_strand_id
1 'polypeptide(L)'
;REVPDQPQPRSTHRPTMAAPSTPQVLLLLMALHTAIACQRPHDDNLPWNSLRLLHAMASNSTQPCQDQQPPFFSDALRNSHNPQQAAHTALRILQNLFHTLSSNHIPQQWDNQARHDLLNSLQHYIQHLQQCLPAHRMHFKSHGPYNIMLNVNRYFRRIHDFLRIHHHSDCAWDHVRLEADLCFQHVDTLFQQMK
;
A
#
# COMPACT_ATOMS: atom_id res chain seq x y z
N ARG A 1 -55.85 -32.96 64.81
CA ARG A 1 -54.75 -32.03 65.17
C ARG A 1 -53.85 -31.97 63.95
N GLU A 2 -54.26 -31.20 62.94
CA GLU A 2 -53.53 -31.00 61.69
C GLU A 2 -52.81 -29.64 61.79
N VAL A 3 -51.55 -29.64 61.39
CA VAL A 3 -50.64 -28.49 61.39
C VAL A 3 -50.72 -27.83 60.00
N PRO A 4 -50.86 -26.50 59.88
CA PRO A 4 -50.79 -25.85 58.58
C PRO A 4 -49.34 -25.73 58.09
N ASP A 5 -49.11 -26.14 56.85
CA ASP A 5 -47.84 -26.07 56.14
C ASP A 5 -47.49 -24.60 55.79
N GLN A 6 -46.26 -24.19 56.10
CA GLN A 6 -45.75 -22.83 55.86
C GLN A 6 -45.00 -22.80 54.52
N PRO A 7 -45.27 -21.86 53.60
CA PRO A 7 -44.55 -21.80 52.33
C PRO A 7 -43.15 -21.21 52.50
N GLN A 8 -42.13 -21.91 51.99
CA GLN A 8 -40.75 -21.41 51.94
C GLN A 8 -40.55 -20.29 50.90
N PRO A 9 -39.64 -19.32 51.14
CA PRO A 9 -39.37 -18.25 50.19
C PRO A 9 -38.49 -18.74 49.02
N ARG A 10 -38.92 -18.40 47.80
CA ARG A 10 -38.21 -18.65 46.55
C ARG A 10 -37.00 -17.71 46.43
N SER A 11 -35.79 -18.26 46.44
CA SER A 11 -34.53 -17.54 46.20
C SER A 11 -34.52 -16.92 44.80
N THR A 12 -34.46 -15.59 44.71
CA THR A 12 -34.19 -14.85 43.47
C THR A 12 -32.68 -14.72 43.28
N HIS A 13 -32.10 -15.63 42.49
CA HIS A 13 -30.72 -15.46 42.03
C HIS A 13 -30.64 -14.31 41.01
N ARG A 14 -30.16 -13.15 41.46
CA ARG A 14 -29.72 -12.06 40.59
C ARG A 14 -28.33 -12.42 40.06
N PRO A 15 -28.10 -12.52 38.74
CA PRO A 15 -26.75 -12.72 38.23
C PRO A 15 -25.94 -11.45 38.49
N THR A 16 -24.97 -11.53 39.39
CA THR A 16 -23.97 -10.50 39.61
C THR A 16 -23.10 -10.44 38.36
N MET A 17 -23.21 -9.37 37.57
CA MET A 17 -22.22 -9.09 36.53
C MET A 17 -20.89 -8.79 37.22
N ALA A 18 -19.93 -9.71 37.09
CA ALA A 18 -18.57 -9.50 37.56
C ALA A 18 -17.93 -8.35 36.77
N ALA A 19 -17.40 -7.36 37.47
CA ALA A 19 -16.61 -6.31 36.85
C ALA A 19 -15.36 -6.92 36.20
N PRO A 20 -14.99 -6.50 34.98
CA PRO A 20 -13.82 -7.05 34.29
C PRO A 20 -12.57 -6.80 35.13
N SER A 21 -11.80 -7.86 35.36
CA SER A 21 -10.58 -7.78 36.15
C SER A 21 -9.50 -6.99 35.39
N THR A 22 -8.62 -6.31 36.11
CA THR A 22 -7.49 -5.55 35.55
C THR A 22 -6.67 -6.29 34.48
N PRO A 23 -6.42 -7.62 34.53
CA PRO A 23 -5.76 -8.32 33.44
C PRO A 23 -6.60 -8.43 32.17
N GLN A 24 -7.94 -8.51 32.26
CA GLN A 24 -8.82 -8.51 31.07
C GLN A 24 -8.82 -7.16 30.38
N VAL A 25 -8.80 -6.06 31.15
CA VAL A 25 -8.67 -4.70 30.59
C VAL A 25 -7.31 -4.51 29.92
N LEU A 26 -6.23 -5.03 30.52
CA LEU A 26 -4.89 -4.99 29.92
C LEU A 26 -4.81 -5.82 28.63
N LEU A 27 -5.40 -7.02 28.60
CA LEU A 27 -5.50 -7.85 27.39
C LEU A 27 -6.33 -7.18 26.29
N LEU A 28 -7.43 -6.51 26.64
CA LEU A 28 -8.25 -5.75 25.70
C LEU A 28 -7.50 -4.53 25.15
N LEU A 29 -6.73 -3.82 25.99
CA LEU A 29 -5.87 -2.73 25.54
C LEU A 29 -4.78 -3.25 24.61
N MET A 30 -4.07 -4.33 24.96
CA MET A 30 -3.04 -4.93 24.08
C MET A 30 -3.63 -5.45 22.76
N ALA A 31 -4.84 -6.02 22.78
CA ALA A 31 -5.57 -6.41 21.58
C ALA A 31 -5.96 -5.19 20.72
N LEU A 32 -6.35 -4.07 21.34
CA LEU A 32 -6.68 -2.82 20.65
C LEU A 32 -5.46 -2.19 19.96
N HIS A 33 -4.25 -2.31 20.55
CA HIS A 33 -3.01 -1.87 19.89
C HIS A 33 -2.70 -2.68 18.62
N THR A 34 -3.14 -3.94 18.53
CA THR A 34 -2.95 -4.78 17.33
C THR A 34 -4.00 -4.56 16.23
N ALA A 35 -5.01 -3.72 16.49
CA ALA A 35 -6.16 -3.50 15.62
C ALA A 35 -6.21 -2.08 15.02
N ILE A 36 -5.14 -1.29 15.12
CA ILE A 36 -5.05 -0.03 14.40
C ILE A 36 -4.80 -0.38 12.92
N ALA A 37 -5.83 -0.18 12.09
CA ALA A 37 -5.69 -0.28 10.64
C ALA A 37 -4.55 0.64 10.19
N CYS A 38 -3.72 0.19 9.23
CA CYS A 38 -2.64 1.04 8.74
C CYS A 38 -3.23 2.34 8.18
N GLN A 39 -2.94 3.44 8.85
CA GLN A 39 -3.45 4.76 8.47
C GLN A 39 -2.67 5.31 7.27
N ARG A 40 -3.33 6.16 6.49
CA ARG A 40 -2.64 6.95 5.45
C ARG A 40 -1.57 7.82 6.12
N PRO A 41 -0.39 8.02 5.50
CA PRO A 41 0.56 9.03 5.95
C PRO A 41 -0.14 10.38 6.14
N HIS A 42 0.14 11.07 7.25
CA HIS A 42 -0.57 12.30 7.63
C HIS A 42 -0.25 13.51 6.71
N ASP A 43 0.74 13.39 5.83
CA ASP A 43 1.00 14.41 4.81
C ASP A 43 0.06 14.22 3.61
N ASP A 44 -0.98 15.05 3.56
CA ASP A 44 -2.02 14.99 2.53
C ASP A 44 -1.54 15.36 1.12
N ASN A 45 -0.36 16.02 1.01
CA ASN A 45 0.23 16.43 -0.28
C ASN A 45 1.31 15.46 -0.76
N LEU A 46 1.65 14.46 0.04
CA LEU A 46 2.82 13.62 -0.21
C LEU A 46 2.75 12.97 -1.62
N PRO A 47 1.68 12.26 -2.06
CA PRO A 47 1.68 11.59 -3.37
C PRO A 47 1.84 12.56 -4.54
N TRP A 48 1.25 13.74 -4.41
CA TRP A 48 1.40 14.85 -5.34
C TRP A 48 2.81 15.43 -5.35
N ASN A 49 3.51 15.45 -4.22
CA ASN A 49 4.91 15.85 -4.16
C ASN A 49 5.80 14.89 -4.97
N SER A 50 5.56 13.57 -4.88
CA SER A 50 6.30 12.58 -5.68
C SER A 50 6.02 12.74 -7.18
N LEU A 51 4.77 13.01 -7.56
CA LEU A 51 4.39 13.29 -8.96
C LEU A 51 5.08 14.57 -9.49
N ARG A 52 5.11 15.64 -8.67
CA ARG A 52 5.81 16.88 -9.00
C ARG A 52 7.31 16.65 -9.16
N LEU A 53 7.92 15.86 -8.27
CA LEU A 53 9.34 15.51 -8.35
C LEU A 53 9.66 14.64 -9.57
N LEU A 54 8.77 13.72 -9.95
CA LEU A 54 8.88 12.95 -11.20
C LEU A 54 8.90 13.88 -12.43
N HIS A 55 8.00 14.86 -12.48
CA HIS A 55 7.96 15.84 -13.56
C HIS A 55 9.15 16.79 -13.57
N ALA A 56 9.66 17.17 -12.40
CA ALA A 56 10.87 17.98 -12.28
C ALA A 56 12.13 17.21 -12.71
N MET A 57 12.21 15.92 -12.34
CA MET A 57 13.30 15.02 -12.75
C MET A 57 13.33 14.83 -14.26
N ALA A 58 12.16 14.65 -14.88
CA ALA A 58 12.06 14.29 -16.28
C ALA A 58 10.94 15.08 -16.96
N SER A 59 11.32 16.18 -17.59
CA SER A 59 10.42 16.98 -18.41
C SER A 59 9.89 16.17 -19.58
N ASN A 60 8.70 16.52 -20.08
CA ASN A 60 8.16 15.87 -21.28
C ASN A 60 9.13 15.99 -22.44
N SER A 61 9.53 14.86 -23.02
CA SER A 61 10.31 14.86 -24.25
C SER A 61 9.54 15.60 -25.35
N THR A 62 10.21 16.51 -26.04
CA THR A 62 9.65 17.24 -27.17
C THR A 62 9.51 16.36 -28.41
N GLN A 63 10.13 15.18 -28.43
CA GLN A 63 10.13 14.29 -29.57
C GLN A 63 9.30 13.03 -29.25
N PRO A 64 8.26 12.72 -30.02
CA PRO A 64 7.43 11.55 -29.77
C PRO A 64 8.24 10.27 -29.98
N CYS A 65 8.19 9.38 -29.00
CA CYS A 65 8.62 8.00 -29.11
C CYS A 65 7.69 7.24 -30.06
N GLN A 66 8.16 6.94 -31.26
CA GLN A 66 7.48 6.01 -32.18
C GLN A 66 8.01 4.59 -31.99
N ASP A 67 7.15 3.60 -32.22
CA ASP A 67 7.47 2.17 -32.38
C ASP A 67 7.84 1.35 -31.12
N GLN A 68 7.74 1.92 -29.91
CA GLN A 68 7.85 1.15 -28.67
C GLN A 68 6.50 1.02 -27.99
N GLN A 69 6.05 -0.22 -27.75
CA GLN A 69 4.82 -0.48 -27.02
C GLN A 69 5.17 -0.76 -25.55
N PRO A 70 4.90 0.18 -24.62
CA PRO A 70 5.21 -0.02 -23.23
C PRO A 70 4.29 -1.08 -22.60
N PRO A 71 4.70 -1.66 -21.46
CA PRO A 71 3.80 -2.46 -20.65
C PRO A 71 2.60 -1.61 -20.23
N PHE A 72 1.39 -2.06 -20.58
CA PHE A 72 0.16 -1.35 -20.24
C PHE A 72 -0.19 -1.51 -18.75
N PHE A 73 -0.39 -0.40 -18.04
CA PHE A 73 -1.00 -0.39 -16.72
C PHE A 73 -2.45 -0.92 -16.79
N SER A 74 -2.67 -2.14 -16.30
CA SER A 74 -3.97 -2.82 -16.45
C SER A 74 -4.94 -2.52 -15.32
N ASP A 75 -6.25 -2.59 -15.61
CA ASP A 75 -7.30 -2.45 -14.59
C ASP A 75 -7.25 -3.53 -13.51
N ALA A 76 -6.61 -4.66 -13.79
CA ALA A 76 -6.36 -5.72 -12.80
C ALA A 76 -5.42 -5.28 -11.65
N LEU A 77 -4.77 -4.12 -11.78
CA LEU A 77 -3.99 -3.47 -10.73
C LEU A 77 -4.85 -2.55 -9.85
N ARG A 78 -6.03 -2.12 -10.32
CA ARG A 78 -6.83 -1.05 -9.67
C ARG A 78 -7.67 -1.51 -8.47
N ASN A 79 -8.00 -2.79 -8.40
CA ASN A 79 -9.03 -3.29 -7.47
C ASN A 79 -8.42 -3.84 -6.18
N SER A 80 -8.29 -2.98 -5.17
CA SER A 80 -8.15 -3.42 -3.78
C SER A 80 -9.54 -3.62 -3.17
N HIS A 81 -9.73 -4.64 -2.33
CA HIS A 81 -11.04 -4.99 -1.77
C HIS A 81 -11.20 -4.58 -0.31
N ASN A 82 -10.11 -4.13 0.33
CA ASN A 82 -10.11 -3.67 1.73
C ASN A 82 -8.88 -2.79 2.02
N PRO A 83 -8.92 -1.97 3.11
CA PRO A 83 -7.83 -1.07 3.50
C PRO A 83 -6.46 -1.74 3.65
N GLN A 84 -6.41 -2.96 4.21
CA GLN A 84 -5.15 -3.69 4.38
C GLN A 84 -4.55 -4.10 3.03
N GLN A 85 -5.38 -4.54 2.08
CA GLN A 85 -4.96 -4.85 0.71
C GLN A 85 -4.49 -3.58 -0.02
N ALA A 86 -5.16 -2.44 0.18
CA ALA A 86 -4.75 -1.17 -0.37
C ALA A 86 -3.34 -0.78 0.12
N ALA A 87 -3.10 -0.86 1.43
CA ALA A 87 -1.80 -0.55 2.04
C ALA A 87 -0.67 -1.45 1.52
N HIS A 88 -0.90 -2.78 1.43
CA HIS A 88 0.10 -3.69 0.86
C HIS A 88 0.34 -3.45 -0.62
N THR A 89 -0.70 -3.07 -1.37
CA THR A 89 -0.59 -2.74 -2.79
C THR A 89 0.23 -1.47 -3.00
N ALA A 90 -0.05 -0.43 -2.23
CA ALA A 90 0.71 0.81 -2.26
C ALA A 90 2.18 0.55 -1.91
N LEU A 91 2.45 -0.20 -0.83
CA LEU A 91 3.81 -0.57 -0.44
C LEU A 91 4.54 -1.30 -1.58
N ARG A 92 3.87 -2.26 -2.24
CA ARG A 92 4.49 -3.02 -3.32
C ARG A 92 4.80 -2.13 -4.54
N ILE A 93 3.88 -1.25 -4.92
CA ILE A 93 4.10 -0.32 -6.04
C ILE A 93 5.26 0.62 -5.72
N LEU A 94 5.27 1.23 -4.53
CA LEU A 94 6.32 2.14 -4.09
C LEU A 94 7.71 1.48 -4.06
N GLN A 95 7.80 0.23 -3.58
CA GLN A 95 9.05 -0.53 -3.60
C GLN A 95 9.57 -0.76 -5.03
N ASN A 96 8.68 -1.11 -5.97
CA ASN A 96 9.10 -1.33 -7.35
C ASN A 96 9.44 0.00 -8.07
N LEU A 97 8.73 1.09 -7.78
CA LEU A 97 9.09 2.42 -8.27
C LEU A 97 10.46 2.84 -7.76
N PHE A 98 10.72 2.70 -6.45
CA PHE A 98 12.02 2.99 -5.86
C PHE A 98 13.12 2.19 -6.55
N HIS A 99 12.93 0.87 -6.73
CA HIS A 99 13.90 0.02 -7.43
C HIS A 99 14.15 0.45 -8.88
N THR A 100 13.08 0.78 -9.62
CA THR A 100 13.18 1.19 -11.03
C THR A 100 13.92 2.53 -11.16
N LEU A 101 13.52 3.53 -10.37
CA LEU A 101 14.04 4.90 -10.42
C LEU A 101 15.38 5.07 -9.69
N SER A 102 15.89 4.02 -9.04
CA SER A 102 17.25 3.97 -8.48
C SER A 102 18.25 3.34 -9.45
N SER A 103 17.84 2.91 -10.65
CA SER A 103 18.72 2.36 -11.68
C SER A 103 19.90 3.30 -12.02
N ASN A 104 21.06 2.75 -12.38
CA ASN A 104 22.19 3.55 -12.88
C ASN A 104 22.07 3.90 -14.37
N HIS A 105 21.05 3.39 -15.05
CA HIS A 105 20.87 3.51 -16.50
C HIS A 105 19.84 4.58 -16.90
N ILE A 106 19.44 5.46 -15.98
CA ILE A 106 18.43 6.50 -16.24
C ILE A 106 19.07 7.59 -17.14
N PRO A 107 18.30 8.29 -18.01
CA PRO A 107 18.87 9.21 -18.98
C PRO A 107 19.66 10.33 -18.30
N GLN A 108 20.79 10.70 -18.90
CA GLN A 108 21.74 11.67 -18.32
C GLN A 108 21.14 13.08 -18.17
N GLN A 109 20.16 13.41 -19.02
CA GLN A 109 19.45 14.68 -19.01
C GLN A 109 18.41 14.79 -17.89
N TRP A 110 18.09 13.70 -17.19
CA TRP A 110 17.17 13.77 -16.05
C TRP A 110 17.87 14.43 -14.85
N ASP A 111 17.14 15.28 -14.14
CA ASP A 111 17.69 16.05 -13.04
C ASP A 111 18.00 15.15 -11.82
N ASN A 112 19.28 15.08 -11.46
CA ASN A 112 19.77 14.22 -10.38
C ASN A 112 19.30 14.67 -8.99
N GLN A 113 19.09 15.97 -8.77
CA GLN A 113 18.63 16.49 -7.49
C GLN A 113 17.15 16.14 -7.29
N ALA A 114 16.31 16.39 -8.27
CA ALA A 114 14.90 16.01 -8.27
C ALA A 114 14.74 14.49 -8.15
N ARG A 115 15.62 13.70 -8.79
CA ARG A 115 15.68 12.24 -8.60
C ARG A 115 16.01 11.86 -7.16
N HIS A 116 17.01 12.49 -6.55
CA HIS A 116 17.40 12.22 -5.16
C HIS A 116 16.23 12.51 -4.20
N ASP A 117 15.59 13.66 -4.37
CA ASP A 117 14.43 14.07 -3.56
C ASP A 117 13.23 13.13 -3.77
N LEU A 118 13.02 12.66 -5.00
CA LEU A 118 11.99 11.66 -5.31
C LEU A 118 12.25 10.33 -4.59
N LEU A 119 13.48 9.83 -4.64
CA LEU A 119 13.87 8.58 -3.98
C LEU A 119 13.76 8.69 -2.46
N ASN A 120 14.14 9.82 -1.87
CA ASN A 120 13.95 10.08 -0.44
C ASN A 120 12.47 10.09 -0.05
N SER A 121 11.63 10.77 -0.86
CA SER A 121 10.17 10.76 -0.68
C SER A 121 9.63 9.33 -0.71
N LEU A 122 9.96 8.54 -1.74
CA LEU A 122 9.59 7.13 -1.87
C LEU A 122 9.99 6.30 -0.65
N GLN A 123 11.23 6.45 -0.19
CA GLN A 123 11.75 5.73 0.98
C GLN A 123 10.96 6.05 2.25
N HIS A 124 10.58 7.30 2.46
CA HIS A 124 9.77 7.72 3.61
C HIS A 124 8.42 6.98 3.65
N TYR A 125 7.72 6.85 2.52
CA TYR A 125 6.46 6.09 2.49
C TYR A 125 6.64 4.61 2.71
N ILE A 126 7.68 4.04 2.11
CA ILE A 126 7.97 2.61 2.25
C ILE A 126 8.16 2.30 3.74
N GLN A 127 8.92 3.14 4.45
CA GLN A 127 9.12 3.01 5.90
C GLN A 127 7.82 3.17 6.68
N HIS A 128 7.02 4.19 6.39
CA HIS A 128 5.73 4.39 7.06
C HIS A 128 4.81 3.17 6.91
N LEU A 129 4.65 2.66 5.68
CA LEU A 129 3.81 1.48 5.42
C LEU A 129 4.41 0.21 6.06
N GLN A 130 5.73 0.07 6.11
CA GLN A 130 6.37 -1.06 6.78
C GLN A 130 6.16 -1.07 8.30
N GLN A 131 6.06 0.10 8.94
CA GLN A 131 5.81 0.21 10.38
C GLN A 131 4.41 -0.29 10.78
N CYS A 132 3.42 -0.07 9.92
CA CYS A 132 2.02 -0.44 10.19
C CYS A 132 1.62 -1.81 9.58
N LEU A 133 2.41 -2.37 8.66
CA LEU A 133 2.10 -3.63 7.98
C LEU A 133 2.88 -4.80 8.60
N PRO A 134 2.23 -5.76 9.27
CA PRO A 134 2.92 -6.88 9.88
C PRO A 134 3.54 -7.81 8.81
N ALA A 135 4.84 -8.10 8.95
CA ALA A 135 5.62 -8.92 8.02
C ALA A 135 5.00 -10.30 7.70
N HIS A 136 4.18 -10.84 8.62
CA HIS A 136 3.57 -12.17 8.52
C HIS A 136 2.14 -12.19 7.93
N ARG A 137 1.53 -11.04 7.59
CA ARG A 137 0.17 -11.00 6.98
C ARG A 137 0.17 -10.75 5.47
N MET A 138 1.28 -11.04 4.78
CA MET A 138 1.28 -11.13 3.31
C MET A 138 0.54 -12.36 2.77
N HIS A 139 0.03 -13.24 3.62
CA HIS A 139 -0.93 -14.28 3.25
C HIS A 139 -2.33 -13.66 3.05
N PHE A 140 -2.48 -12.79 2.06
CA PHE A 140 -3.79 -12.61 1.47
C PHE A 140 -4.20 -13.98 0.92
N LYS A 141 -5.14 -14.65 1.61
CA LYS A 141 -5.82 -15.85 1.10
C LYS A 141 -6.71 -15.46 -0.08
N SER A 142 -6.11 -14.94 -1.15
CA SER A 142 -6.76 -14.84 -2.45
C SER A 142 -6.54 -16.19 -3.13
N HIS A 143 -7.36 -17.16 -2.79
CA HIS A 143 -7.50 -18.38 -3.57
C HIS A 143 -8.26 -18.01 -4.84
N GLY A 144 -7.54 -17.55 -5.86
CA GLY A 144 -8.10 -17.21 -7.16
C GLY A 144 -7.08 -16.60 -8.13
N PRO A 145 -7.40 -16.53 -9.43
CA PRO A 145 -6.54 -15.95 -10.47
C PRO A 145 -6.31 -14.42 -10.31
N TYR A 146 -6.91 -13.78 -9.31
CA TYR A 146 -6.89 -12.33 -9.04
C TYR A 146 -6.07 -11.99 -7.79
N ASN A 147 -4.81 -12.42 -7.74
CA ASN A 147 -3.89 -11.94 -6.72
C ASN A 147 -3.25 -10.61 -7.19
N ILE A 148 -3.76 -9.48 -6.66
CA ILE A 148 -3.26 -8.13 -6.98
C ILE A 148 -1.73 -8.01 -6.81
N MET A 149 -1.13 -8.70 -5.83
CA MET A 149 0.32 -8.66 -5.60
C MET A 149 1.10 -9.33 -6.72
N LEU A 150 0.60 -10.47 -7.22
CA LEU A 150 1.20 -11.13 -8.38
C LEU A 150 1.06 -10.27 -9.63
N ASN A 151 -0.05 -9.56 -9.80
CA ASN A 151 -0.27 -8.67 -10.93
C ASN A 151 0.70 -7.48 -10.89
N VAL A 152 0.85 -6.82 -9.73
CA VAL A 152 1.82 -5.72 -9.56
C VAL A 152 3.24 -6.20 -9.87
N ASN A 153 3.66 -7.33 -9.30
CA ASN A 153 5.00 -7.88 -9.56
C ASN A 153 5.22 -8.24 -11.03
N ARG A 154 4.20 -8.80 -11.70
CA ARG A 154 4.26 -9.13 -13.12
C ARG A 154 4.34 -7.86 -13.98
N TYR A 155 3.60 -6.83 -13.62
CA TYR A 155 3.62 -5.54 -14.31
C TYR A 155 5.00 -4.89 -14.24
N PHE A 156 5.61 -4.79 -13.05
CA PHE A 156 6.97 -4.25 -12.93
C PHE A 156 8.04 -5.13 -13.58
N ARG A 157 7.87 -6.46 -13.57
CA ARG A 157 8.75 -7.35 -14.36
C ARG A 157 8.71 -6.98 -15.85
N ARG A 158 7.52 -6.72 -16.41
CA ARG A 158 7.39 -6.28 -17.81
C ARG A 158 8.05 -4.93 -18.06
N ILE A 159 8.01 -4.00 -17.10
CA ILE A 159 8.75 -2.73 -17.17
C ILE A 159 10.26 -2.98 -17.24
N HIS A 160 10.81 -3.82 -16.36
CA HIS A 160 12.24 -4.13 -16.38
C HIS A 160 12.65 -4.88 -17.65
N ASP A 161 11.82 -5.80 -18.13
CA ASP A 161 12.05 -6.50 -19.40
C ASP A 161 12.02 -5.54 -20.59
N PHE A 162 11.06 -4.62 -20.62
CA PHE A 162 10.96 -3.57 -21.64
C PHE A 162 12.21 -2.70 -21.66
N LEU A 163 12.65 -2.18 -20.51
CA LEU A 163 13.90 -1.41 -20.40
C LEU A 163 15.11 -2.20 -20.93
N ARG A 164 15.20 -3.49 -20.60
CA ARG A 164 16.30 -4.36 -21.05
C ARG A 164 16.27 -4.60 -22.56
N ILE A 165 15.10 -4.90 -23.12
CA ILE A 165 14.91 -5.14 -24.57
C ILE A 165 15.23 -3.89 -25.37
N HIS A 166 14.88 -2.72 -24.85
CA HIS A 166 15.15 -1.42 -25.49
C HIS A 166 16.45 -0.77 -25.00
N HIS A 167 17.37 -1.56 -24.43
CA HIS A 167 18.72 -1.17 -24.04
C HIS A 167 18.80 0.11 -23.18
N HIS A 168 17.81 0.33 -22.31
CA HIS A 168 17.70 1.54 -21.49
C HIS A 168 17.79 2.85 -22.30
N SER A 169 17.30 2.84 -23.55
CA SER A 169 17.22 4.05 -24.37
C SER A 169 16.38 5.14 -23.71
N ASP A 170 16.69 6.41 -24.01
CA ASP A 170 15.94 7.57 -23.52
C ASP A 170 14.44 7.42 -23.77
N CYS A 171 14.08 6.91 -24.95
CA CYS A 171 12.70 6.66 -25.32
C CYS A 171 12.01 5.59 -24.45
N ALA A 172 12.72 4.52 -24.10
CA ALA A 172 12.19 3.53 -23.18
C ALA A 172 11.97 4.12 -21.78
N TRP A 173 12.86 4.99 -21.33
CA TRP A 173 12.71 5.71 -20.07
C TRP A 173 11.59 6.73 -20.08
N ASP A 174 11.34 7.40 -21.20
CA ASP A 174 10.18 8.28 -21.37
C ASP A 174 8.86 7.51 -21.17
N HIS A 175 8.77 6.30 -21.70
CA HIS A 175 7.64 5.41 -21.44
C HIS A 175 7.56 4.99 -19.96
N VAL A 176 8.67 4.60 -19.33
CA VAL A 176 8.69 4.23 -17.91
C VAL A 176 8.30 5.40 -17.01
N ARG A 177 8.65 6.63 -17.38
CA ARG A 177 8.21 7.84 -16.69
C ARG A 177 6.69 8.00 -16.73
N LEU A 178 6.06 7.77 -17.88
CA LEU A 178 4.59 7.81 -18.00
C LEU A 178 3.91 6.72 -17.18
N GLU A 179 4.47 5.50 -17.20
CA GLU A 179 3.99 4.40 -16.35
C GLU A 179 4.18 4.70 -14.85
N ALA A 180 5.27 5.37 -14.47
CA ALA A 180 5.50 5.82 -13.10
C ALA A 180 4.49 6.89 -12.66
N ASP A 181 4.14 7.83 -13.55
CA ASP A 181 3.09 8.83 -13.30
C ASP A 181 1.74 8.15 -13.00
N LEU A 182 1.32 7.19 -13.84
CA LEU A 182 0.12 6.38 -13.61
C LEU A 182 0.17 5.61 -12.28
N CYS A 183 1.34 5.05 -11.94
CA CYS A 183 1.54 4.37 -10.66
C CYS A 183 1.37 5.31 -9.47
N PHE A 184 1.90 6.55 -9.53
CA PHE A 184 1.74 7.53 -8.46
C PHE A 184 0.28 7.97 -8.28
N GLN A 185 -0.43 8.21 -9.38
CA GLN A 185 -1.87 8.50 -9.33
C GLN A 185 -2.64 7.33 -8.70
N HIS A 186 -2.27 6.09 -9.04
CA HIS A 186 -2.89 4.92 -8.44
C HIS A 186 -2.55 4.76 -6.95
N VAL A 187 -1.32 5.05 -6.53
CA VAL A 187 -0.94 5.05 -5.10
C VAL A 187 -1.77 6.06 -4.31
N ASP A 188 -2.03 7.26 -4.85
CA ASP A 188 -2.94 8.20 -4.18
C ASP A 188 -4.35 7.62 -4.00
N THR A 189 -4.87 6.94 -5.02
CA THR A 189 -6.16 6.25 -4.93
C THR A 189 -6.15 5.16 -3.86
N LEU A 190 -5.09 4.35 -3.77
CA LEU A 190 -4.93 3.31 -2.75
C LEU A 190 -4.85 3.93 -1.34
N PHE A 191 -4.16 5.05 -1.18
CA PHE A 191 -4.12 5.79 0.08
C PHE A 191 -5.50 6.33 0.50
N GLN A 192 -6.36 6.72 -0.44
CA GLN A 192 -7.75 7.07 -0.11
C GLN A 192 -8.58 5.86 0.33
N GLN A 193 -8.25 4.65 -0.17
CA GLN A 193 -8.92 3.39 0.19
C GLN A 193 -8.44 2.81 1.53
N MET A 194 -7.41 3.39 2.16
CA MET A 194 -6.91 2.98 3.48
C MET A 194 -7.71 3.57 4.66
N LYS A 195 -8.71 4.41 4.39
CA LYS A 195 -9.64 4.98 5.40
C LYS A 195 -10.59 3.92 5.94
#